data_AF-A0A955M2R8-F1
#
_entry.id   AF-A0A955M2R8-F1
#
_cell.length_a   1.000
_cell.length_b   1.000
_cell.length_c   1.000
_cell.angle_alpha   90.00
_cell.angle_beta   90.00
_cell.angle_gamma   90.00
#
_symmetry.space_group_name_H-M   'P 1'
#
loop_
_entity.id
_entity.type
_entity.pdbx_description
1 polymer ?
#
loop_
_entity_poly.entity_id
_entity_poly.type
_entity_poly.pdbx_seq_one_letter_code
_entity_poly.pdbx_strand_id
1 'polypeptide(L)'
;MNIRSSSKFKRFFRGTVWAVLTAFLSTTLSSNAYAQNLSAFQPLPAAPLSLPDHSTIFNLTEQYHPIMMKGIEVFPDNPLRFDFIIDAGDSKAQSGAVLKEGVKLIKYFLASLTVPEDDL
;
A
#
# COMPACT_ATOMS: atom_id res chain seq x y z
N MET A 1 -13.31 -15.20 -62.43
CA MET A 1 -13.74 -16.43 -61.72
C MET A 1 -14.88 -16.04 -60.79
N ASN A 2 -16.12 -16.34 -61.18
CA ASN A 2 -17.35 -15.74 -60.63
C ASN A 2 -17.92 -16.66 -59.53
N ILE A 3 -17.94 -16.19 -58.28
CA ILE A 3 -18.35 -16.99 -57.11
C ILE A 3 -19.87 -16.89 -56.96
N ARG A 4 -20.58 -17.91 -57.48
CA ARG A 4 -22.03 -18.08 -57.32
C ARG A 4 -22.36 -18.36 -55.85
N SER A 5 -22.59 -17.30 -55.09
CA SER A 5 -23.06 -17.39 -53.70
C SER A 5 -24.48 -17.96 -53.67
N SER A 6 -24.60 -19.20 -53.23
CA SER A 6 -25.87 -19.86 -52.91
C SER A 6 -26.61 -19.04 -51.83
N SER A 7 -27.81 -18.56 -52.13
CA SER A 7 -28.65 -17.77 -51.20
C SER A 7 -28.94 -18.50 -49.89
N LYS A 8 -28.90 -19.85 -49.93
CA LYS A 8 -29.03 -20.71 -48.75
C LYS A 8 -27.83 -20.55 -47.82
N PHE A 9 -26.60 -20.45 -48.35
CA PHE A 9 -25.39 -20.26 -47.54
C PHE A 9 -25.37 -18.89 -46.84
N LYS A 10 -25.80 -17.83 -47.52
CA LYS A 10 -25.96 -16.50 -46.90
C LYS A 10 -27.00 -16.50 -45.76
N ARG A 11 -28.08 -17.28 -45.89
CA ARG A 11 -29.10 -17.43 -44.84
C ARG A 11 -28.56 -18.22 -43.63
N PHE A 12 -27.81 -19.29 -43.87
CA PHE A 12 -27.14 -20.06 -42.81
C PHE A 12 -26.11 -19.20 -42.06
N PHE A 13 -25.24 -18.50 -42.78
CA PHE A 13 -24.22 -17.64 -42.18
C PHE A 13 -24.84 -16.50 -41.35
N ARG A 14 -25.90 -15.86 -41.84
CA ARG A 14 -26.64 -14.83 -41.09
C ARG A 14 -27.27 -15.36 -39.81
N GLY A 15 -27.74 -16.61 -39.80
CA GLY A 15 -28.27 -17.27 -38.60
C GLY A 15 -27.20 -17.50 -37.55
N THR A 16 -26.03 -18.04 -37.94
CA THR A 16 -24.90 -18.25 -37.03
C THR A 16 -24.38 -16.94 -36.45
N VAL A 17 -24.26 -15.89 -37.26
CA VAL A 17 -23.83 -14.56 -36.80
C VAL A 17 -24.80 -13.97 -35.79
N TRP A 18 -26.11 -14.11 -36.01
CA TRP A 18 -27.11 -13.65 -35.04
C TRP A 18 -27.04 -14.42 -33.72
N ALA A 19 -26.85 -15.74 -33.76
CA ALA A 19 -26.73 -16.56 -32.55
C ALA A 19 -25.49 -16.15 -31.70
N VAL A 20 -24.36 -15.91 -32.36
CA VAL A 20 -23.12 -15.45 -31.70
C VAL A 20 -23.30 -14.05 -31.11
N LEU A 21 -23.92 -13.12 -31.85
CA LEU A 21 -24.20 -11.78 -31.35
C LEU A 21 -25.15 -11.80 -30.15
N THR A 22 -26.20 -12.62 -30.16
CA THR A 22 -27.13 -12.72 -29.02
C THR A 22 -26.47 -13.33 -27.79
N ALA A 23 -25.61 -14.35 -27.96
CA ALA A 23 -24.88 -14.96 -26.85
C ALA A 23 -23.86 -13.98 -26.25
N PHE A 24 -23.15 -13.25 -27.11
CA PHE A 24 -22.19 -12.23 -26.69
C PHE A 24 -22.88 -11.09 -25.94
N LEU A 25 -23.95 -10.51 -26.50
CA LEU A 25 -24.72 -9.46 -25.84
C LEU A 25 -25.31 -9.92 -24.50
N SER A 26 -25.83 -11.15 -24.41
CA SER A 26 -26.36 -11.70 -23.16
C SER A 26 -25.28 -11.83 -22.07
N THR A 27 -24.05 -12.17 -22.46
CA THR A 27 -22.94 -12.33 -21.52
C THR A 27 -22.39 -10.97 -21.07
N THR A 28 -22.38 -9.96 -21.94
CA THR A 28 -21.85 -8.62 -21.62
C THR A 28 -22.84 -7.71 -20.90
N LEU A 29 -24.16 -7.86 -21.13
CA LEU A 29 -25.20 -7.03 -20.49
C LEU A 29 -25.61 -7.54 -19.10
N SER A 30 -25.32 -8.80 -18.77
CA SER A 30 -25.49 -9.38 -17.43
C SER A 30 -24.36 -8.89 -16.51
N SER A 31 -24.41 -7.60 -16.17
CA SER A 31 -23.34 -6.87 -15.50
C SER A 31 -23.17 -7.23 -14.02
N ASN A 32 -21.90 -7.15 -13.58
CA ASN A 32 -21.39 -6.83 -12.24
C ASN A 32 -21.01 -7.91 -11.20
N ALA A 33 -21.35 -9.20 -11.33
CA ALA A 33 -21.03 -10.15 -10.25
C ALA A 33 -19.54 -10.55 -10.14
N TYR A 34 -18.78 -10.55 -11.25
CA TYR A 34 -17.42 -11.10 -11.27
C TYR A 34 -16.29 -10.06 -11.21
N ALA A 35 -16.58 -8.77 -11.30
CA ALA A 35 -15.56 -7.72 -11.39
C ALA A 35 -15.12 -7.11 -10.05
N GLN A 36 -15.68 -7.52 -8.90
CA GLN A 36 -15.45 -6.83 -7.61
C GLN A 36 -15.24 -7.75 -6.39
N ASN A 37 -14.73 -8.97 -6.55
CA ASN A 37 -14.31 -9.76 -5.38
C ASN A 37 -12.86 -9.43 -4.99
N LEU A 38 -12.64 -8.18 -4.53
CA LEU A 38 -11.50 -7.79 -3.71
C LEU A 38 -11.95 -7.69 -2.23
N SER A 39 -12.77 -8.65 -1.77
CA SER A 39 -13.33 -8.72 -0.42
C SER A 39 -12.57 -9.68 0.50
N ALA A 40 -11.45 -10.26 0.06
CA ALA A 40 -10.70 -11.24 0.87
C ALA A 40 -9.74 -10.63 1.90
N PHE A 41 -9.52 -9.31 1.93
CA PHE A 41 -8.56 -8.68 2.84
C PHE A 41 -9.10 -7.64 3.82
N GLN A 42 -10.40 -7.32 3.81
CA GLN A 42 -10.97 -6.35 4.76
C GLN A 42 -12.48 -6.60 4.97
N PRO A 43 -12.99 -6.56 6.21
CA PRO A 43 -14.41 -6.61 6.50
C PRO A 43 -15.06 -5.24 6.22
N LEU A 44 -14.94 -4.73 4.99
CA LEU A 44 -15.72 -3.58 4.55
C LEU A 44 -16.85 -4.07 3.65
N PRO A 45 -18.09 -3.57 3.84
CA PRO A 45 -19.21 -3.89 2.96
C PRO A 45 -18.83 -3.50 1.54
N ALA A 46 -19.21 -4.33 0.56
CA ALA A 46 -18.91 -4.17 -0.86
C ALA A 46 -19.27 -2.77 -1.35
N ALA A 47 -18.29 -1.86 -1.28
CA ALA A 47 -18.38 -0.54 -1.83
C ALA A 47 -17.96 -0.65 -3.31
N PRO A 48 -18.68 -0.02 -4.25
CA PRO A 48 -18.12 0.19 -5.58
C PRO A 48 -16.77 0.88 -5.41
N LEU A 49 -15.82 0.63 -6.32
CA LEU A 49 -14.53 1.34 -6.39
C LEU A 49 -14.75 2.82 -6.75
N SER A 50 -15.44 3.55 -5.88
CA SER A 50 -15.57 4.99 -5.89
C SER A 50 -14.36 5.54 -5.16
N LEU A 51 -13.52 6.25 -5.90
CA LEU A 51 -12.54 7.14 -5.29
C LEU A 51 -13.29 8.06 -4.31
N PRO A 52 -12.68 8.42 -3.17
CA PRO A 52 -13.24 9.44 -2.30
C PRO A 52 -13.59 10.67 -3.13
N ASP A 53 -14.77 11.25 -2.90
CA ASP A 53 -15.18 12.47 -3.58
C ASP A 53 -14.06 13.53 -3.45
N HIS A 54 -13.75 14.26 -4.53
CA HIS A 54 -12.71 15.30 -4.53
C HIS A 54 -12.96 16.40 -3.49
N SER A 55 -14.18 16.45 -2.92
CA SER A 55 -14.58 17.31 -1.81
C SER A 55 -14.22 16.79 -0.41
N THR A 56 -13.69 15.58 -0.27
CA THR A 56 -13.31 15.03 1.05
C THR A 56 -12.08 15.72 1.62
N ILE A 57 -12.30 16.51 2.66
CA ILE A 57 -11.23 17.11 3.46
C ILE A 57 -10.71 16.04 4.43
N PHE A 58 -9.46 15.64 4.27
CA PHE A 58 -8.78 14.81 5.25
C PHE A 58 -8.47 15.64 6.48
N ASN A 59 -8.95 15.19 7.64
CA ASN A 59 -8.52 15.78 8.91
C ASN A 59 -7.03 15.50 9.10
N LEU A 60 -6.30 16.54 9.53
CA LEU A 60 -4.91 16.38 9.92
C LEU A 60 -4.84 15.45 11.14
N THR A 61 -3.84 14.59 11.15
CA THR A 61 -3.50 13.80 12.33
C THR A 61 -3.01 14.73 13.43
N GLU A 62 -3.16 14.32 14.69
CA GLU A 62 -2.55 15.03 15.82
C GLU A 62 -1.03 15.13 15.61
N GLN A 63 -0.43 16.21 16.12
CA GLN A 63 1.01 16.39 16.11
C GLN A 63 1.65 15.23 16.90
N TYR A 64 2.61 14.54 16.27
CA TYR A 64 3.29 13.40 16.86
C TYR A 64 4.80 13.67 16.96
N HIS A 65 5.33 13.62 18.18
CA HIS A 65 6.75 13.70 18.48
C HIS A 65 7.33 12.28 18.58
N PRO A 66 8.17 11.86 17.63
CA PRO A 66 8.81 10.54 17.69
C PRO A 66 9.86 10.49 18.79
N ILE A 67 10.27 9.26 19.14
CA ILE A 67 11.41 9.03 20.01
C ILE A 67 12.70 9.57 19.37
N MET A 68 13.47 10.33 20.15
CA MET A 68 14.65 11.06 19.66
C MET A 68 15.84 10.89 20.60
N MET A 69 17.04 10.78 20.05
CA MET A 69 18.28 10.84 20.82
C MET A 69 18.65 12.30 21.06
N LYS A 70 18.78 12.69 22.33
CA LYS A 70 19.11 14.08 22.71
C LYS A 70 20.62 14.31 22.81
N GLY A 71 21.37 13.30 23.21
CA GLY A 71 22.81 13.40 23.38
C GLY A 71 23.43 12.20 24.07
N ILE A 72 24.72 12.36 24.40
CA ILE A 72 25.56 11.34 25.01
C ILE A 72 26.29 11.98 26.18
N GLU A 73 26.31 11.31 27.31
CA GLU A 73 27.17 11.63 28.44
C GLU A 73 28.44 10.78 28.36
N VAL A 74 29.59 11.47 28.49
CA VAL A 74 30.92 10.87 28.40
C VAL A 74 31.62 10.97 29.74
N PHE A 75 32.31 9.89 30.13
CA PHE A 75 33.00 9.79 31.41
C PHE A 75 34.52 9.77 31.18
N PRO A 76 35.25 10.85 31.48
CA PRO A 76 36.69 10.92 31.25
C PRO A 76 37.48 9.80 31.96
N ASP A 77 37.01 9.41 33.15
CA ASP A 77 37.61 8.35 33.96
C ASP A 77 37.37 6.94 33.37
N ASN A 78 36.37 6.79 32.50
CA ASN A 78 36.10 5.56 31.76
C ASN A 78 35.65 5.87 30.32
N PRO A 79 36.60 6.09 29.38
CA PRO A 79 36.33 6.60 28.04
C PRO A 79 35.45 5.69 27.17
N LEU A 80 35.32 4.40 27.53
CA LEU A 80 34.50 3.44 26.80
C LEU A 80 33.06 3.35 27.34
N ARG A 81 32.75 4.06 28.43
CA ARG A 81 31.39 4.18 28.94
C ARG A 81 30.68 5.35 28.26
N PHE A 82 29.58 5.03 27.58
CA PHE A 82 28.68 5.99 26.96
C PHE A 82 27.28 5.80 27.51
N ASP A 83 26.73 6.86 28.09
CA ASP A 83 25.34 6.88 28.51
C ASP A 83 24.55 7.75 27.52
N PHE A 84 23.43 7.24 27.00
CA PHE A 84 22.64 7.91 25.96
C PHE A 84 21.36 8.48 26.53
N ILE A 85 21.06 9.75 26.22
CA ILE A 85 19.84 10.42 26.66
C ILE A 85 18.80 10.32 25.55
N ILE A 86 17.68 9.64 25.84
CA ILE A 86 16.59 9.39 24.90
C ILE A 86 15.33 10.11 25.37
N ASP A 87 14.70 10.86 24.48
CA ASP A 87 13.39 11.48 24.66
C ASP A 87 12.33 10.57 24.03
N ALA A 88 11.37 10.09 24.83
CA ALA A 88 10.32 9.18 24.38
C ALA A 88 9.24 9.86 23.51
N GLY A 89 9.17 11.20 23.53
CA GLY A 89 8.15 11.97 22.82
C GLY A 89 6.72 11.51 23.18
N ASP A 90 5.88 11.39 22.16
CA ASP A 90 4.48 10.95 22.29
C ASP A 90 4.32 9.42 22.27
N SER A 91 5.43 8.68 22.29
CA SER A 91 5.42 7.23 22.29
C SER A 91 4.94 6.70 23.65
N LYS A 92 3.62 6.53 23.80
CA LYS A 92 2.95 5.93 24.98
C LYS A 92 3.25 4.44 25.17
N ALA A 93 4.28 3.92 24.50
CA ALA A 93 4.58 2.51 24.49
C ALA A 93 5.12 2.10 25.88
N GLN A 94 4.72 0.91 26.34
CA GLN A 94 5.24 0.31 27.57
C GLN A 94 6.77 0.41 27.58
N SER A 95 7.38 0.65 28.75
CA SER A 95 8.81 0.96 28.91
C SER A 95 9.77 0.10 28.07
N GLY A 96 9.45 -1.17 27.83
CA GLY A 96 10.23 -2.07 26.98
C GLY A 96 10.31 -1.68 25.49
N ALA A 97 9.28 -1.05 24.93
CA ALA A 97 9.26 -0.63 23.52
C ALA A 97 10.14 0.62 23.28
N VAL A 98 10.08 1.60 24.19
CA VAL A 98 10.95 2.79 24.17
C VAL A 98 12.42 2.37 24.25
N LEU A 99 12.75 1.42 25.13
CA LEU A 99 14.11 0.88 25.23
C LEU A 99 14.55 0.18 23.93
N LYS A 100 13.69 -0.64 23.34
CA LYS A 100 14.01 -1.35 22.09
C LYS A 100 14.30 -0.38 20.95
N GLU A 101 13.51 0.67 20.83
CA GLU A 101 13.69 1.68 19.79
C GLU A 101 14.89 2.60 20.07
N GLY A 102 15.11 2.98 21.33
CA GLY A 102 16.31 3.69 21.76
C GLY A 102 17.59 2.93 21.43
N VAL A 103 17.64 1.62 21.69
CA VAL A 103 18.79 0.77 21.31
C VAL A 103 19.01 0.76 19.79
N LYS A 104 17.94 0.81 18.99
CA LYS A 104 18.05 0.90 17.53
C LYS A 104 18.67 2.23 17.11
N LEU A 105 18.25 3.35 17.69
CA LEU A 105 18.84 4.68 17.47
C LEU A 105 20.32 4.72 17.85
N ILE A 106 20.70 4.14 18.99
CA ILE A 106 22.10 4.02 19.43
C ILE A 106 22.93 3.26 18.39
N LYS A 107 22.43 2.14 17.88
CA LYS A 107 23.13 1.36 16.85
C LYS A 107 23.33 2.15 15.57
N TYR A 108 22.33 2.90 15.12
CA TYR A 108 22.46 3.72 13.92
C TYR A 108 23.46 4.87 14.12
N PHE A 109 23.46 5.50 15.28
CA PHE A 109 24.44 6.52 15.61
C PHE A 109 25.87 5.96 15.61
N LEU A 110 26.11 4.82 16.24
CA LEU A 110 27.43 4.19 16.23
C LEU A 110 27.83 3.72 14.83
N ALA A 111 26.88 3.23 14.04
CA ALA A 111 27.12 2.86 12.65
C ALA A 111 27.54 4.09 11.83
N SER A 112 26.88 5.24 11.99
CA SER A 112 27.25 6.45 11.25
C SER A 112 28.64 6.98 11.60
N LEU A 113 29.18 6.70 12.79
CA LEU A 113 30.57 7.03 13.13
C LEU A 113 31.60 6.20 12.34
N THR A 114 31.18 5.06 11.79
CA THR A 114 32.05 4.16 11.03
C THR A 114 31.83 4.25 9.52
N VAL A 115 30.86 5.04 9.07
CA VAL A 115 30.62 5.33 7.65
C VAL A 115 31.42 6.60 7.30
N PRO A 116 32.27 6.58 6.26
CA PRO A 116 32.99 7.77 5.83
C PRO A 116 32.01 8.85 5.36
N GLU A 117 32.36 10.12 5.57
CA GLU A 117 31.45 11.25 5.30
C GLU A 117 30.98 11.33 3.83
N ASP A 118 31.83 10.91 2.89
CA ASP A 118 31.53 10.91 1.46
C ASP A 118 30.46 9.87 1.06
N ASP A 119 30.17 8.90 1.94
CA ASP A 119 29.20 7.80 1.72
C ASP A 119 27.90 7.95 2.55
N LEU A 120 27.73 9.06 3.27
CA LEU A 120 26.50 9.41 4.03
C LEU A 120 25.47 10.15 3.16
#